data_AF-A0AAE9IN85-F1
#
_entry.id   AF-A0AAE9IN85-F1
#
_cell.length_a   1.000
_cell.length_b   1.000
_cell.length_c   1.000
_cell.angle_alpha   90.00
_cell.angle_beta   90.00
_cell.angle_gamma   90.00
#
_symmetry.space_group_name_H-M   'P 1'
#
loop_
_entity.id
_entity.type
_entity.pdbx_description
1 polymer ?
#
loop_
_entity_poly.entity_id
_entity_poly.type
_entity_poly.pdbx_seq_one_letter_code
_entity_poly.pdbx_strand_id
1 'polypeptide(L)'
;MKTLASLLAIVLVSTTSASIRRFIVKNDVFMGTRAPEFCMDYFESSSAKLKTENIDREVLENAIDGKENFLQQEEYFRLQNSIQNLAESQNPEHICDAAEFAPTILSADYQYTCLEICQSCMPGSTPICYQRSPRYPGLAQVCLCTYDLQKPVENAAFSIRHEKRVFSRKIRRT
;
A
#
# COMPACT_ATOMS: atom_id res chain seq x y z
N MET A 1 36.17 1.02 -44.72
CA MET A 1 35.53 0.10 -43.77
C MET A 1 34.77 0.94 -42.75
N LYS A 2 33.44 0.82 -42.73
CA LYS A 2 32.53 1.69 -41.97
C LYS A 2 32.49 1.25 -40.51
N THR A 3 32.56 2.23 -39.63
CA THR A 3 32.46 2.15 -38.17
C THR A 3 31.17 1.47 -37.72
N LEU A 4 31.30 0.39 -36.95
CA LEU A 4 30.21 -0.22 -36.17
C LEU A 4 30.22 0.43 -34.78
N ALA A 5 29.38 1.44 -34.60
CA ALA A 5 29.13 2.08 -33.30
C ALA A 5 27.65 2.44 -33.19
N SER A 6 26.83 1.49 -32.73
CA SER A 6 25.43 1.62 -32.29
C SER A 6 24.89 0.20 -32.17
N LEU A 7 24.27 -0.29 -31.09
CA LEU A 7 23.58 0.34 -29.98
C LEU A 7 23.74 -0.59 -28.77
N LEU A 8 24.34 -0.09 -27.69
CA LEU A 8 24.29 -0.72 -26.37
C LEU A 8 23.50 0.22 -25.46
N ALA A 9 22.20 0.32 -25.72
CA ALA A 9 21.26 1.00 -24.87
C ALA A 9 20.13 0.01 -24.55
N ILE A 10 19.57 0.11 -23.35
CA ILE A 10 18.45 -0.67 -22.79
C ILE A 10 18.87 -1.85 -21.89
N VAL A 11 19.52 -1.56 -20.75
CA VAL A 11 19.28 -2.30 -19.47
C VAL A 11 19.30 -1.38 -18.23
N LEU A 12 19.60 -0.08 -18.35
CA LEU A 12 19.80 0.80 -17.17
C LEU A 12 18.56 1.51 -16.62
N VAL A 13 17.37 1.34 -17.23
CA VAL A 13 16.15 2.06 -16.79
C VAL A 13 15.49 1.39 -15.58
N SER A 14 15.67 0.08 -15.41
CA SER A 14 15.00 -0.67 -14.33
C SER A 14 15.66 -0.45 -12.97
N THR A 15 16.99 -0.31 -12.93
CA THR A 15 17.75 -0.12 -11.68
C THR A 15 17.56 1.27 -11.09
N THR A 16 17.46 2.30 -11.94
CA THR A 16 17.24 3.69 -11.49
C THR A 16 15.84 3.88 -10.92
N SER A 17 14.81 3.32 -11.56
CA SER A 17 13.42 3.40 -11.09
C SER A 17 13.23 2.73 -9.72
N ALA A 18 13.77 1.51 -9.55
CA ALA A 18 13.75 0.82 -8.26
C ALA A 18 14.50 1.64 -7.18
N SER A 19 15.70 2.13 -7.49
CA SER A 19 16.50 2.96 -6.57
C SER A 19 15.77 4.24 -6.14
N ILE A 20 15.09 4.92 -7.06
CA ILE A 20 14.29 6.12 -6.75
C ILE A 20 13.12 5.77 -5.84
N ARG A 21 12.42 4.65 -6.11
CA ARG A 21 11.30 4.22 -5.28
C ARG A 21 11.74 3.88 -3.86
N ARG A 22 12.85 3.17 -3.69
CA ARG A 22 13.43 2.90 -2.36
C ARG A 22 13.81 4.18 -1.63
N PHE A 23 14.38 5.15 -2.34
CA PHE A 23 14.72 6.45 -1.78
C PHE A 23 13.48 7.22 -1.31
N ILE A 24 12.43 7.29 -2.14
CA ILE A 24 11.15 7.92 -1.79
C ILE A 24 10.54 7.25 -0.58
N VAL A 25 10.39 5.92 -0.59
CA VAL A 25 9.79 5.18 0.54
C VAL A 25 10.57 5.44 1.83
N LYS A 26 11.90 5.36 1.79
CA LYS A 26 12.73 5.61 2.97
C LYS A 26 12.50 7.01 3.55
N ASN A 27 12.47 8.05 2.71
CA ASN A 27 12.41 9.42 3.20
C ASN A 27 10.99 9.92 3.46
N ASP A 28 10.03 9.58 2.61
CA ASP A 28 8.67 10.12 2.66
C ASP A 28 7.70 9.26 3.49
N VAL A 29 7.99 7.96 3.65
CA VAL A 29 7.13 7.05 4.45
C VAL A 29 7.79 6.66 5.76
N PHE A 30 9.11 6.49 5.78
CA PHE A 30 9.85 6.11 7.00
C PHE A 30 10.68 7.25 7.58
N MET A 31 10.58 8.47 7.04
CA MET A 31 11.26 9.66 7.58
C MET A 31 12.77 9.47 7.80
N GLY A 32 13.42 8.73 6.90
CA GLY A 32 14.84 8.42 6.95
C GLY A 32 15.21 7.21 7.81
N THR A 33 14.27 6.66 8.59
CA THR A 33 14.45 5.43 9.38
C THR A 33 14.48 4.17 8.50
N ARG A 34 14.84 3.03 9.10
CA ARG A 34 14.91 1.76 8.37
C ARG A 34 13.49 1.22 8.15
N ALA A 35 13.08 1.17 6.88
CA ALA A 35 11.89 0.43 6.46
C ALA A 35 12.03 -1.07 6.77
N PRO A 36 10.99 -1.76 7.26
CA PRO A 36 10.96 -3.21 7.29
C PRO A 36 11.18 -3.78 5.90
N GLU A 37 12.01 -4.81 5.77
CA GLU A 37 12.40 -5.34 4.45
C GLU A 37 11.19 -5.81 3.64
N PHE A 38 10.22 -6.46 4.29
CA PHE A 38 9.02 -6.93 3.61
C PHE A 38 8.16 -5.80 3.04
N CYS A 39 8.18 -4.61 3.65
CA CYS A 39 7.45 -3.46 3.12
C CYS A 39 7.95 -3.06 1.74
N MET A 40 9.24 -3.26 1.47
CA MET A 40 9.80 -2.96 0.15
C MET A 40 9.24 -3.86 -0.93
N ASP A 41 8.94 -5.14 -0.64
CA ASP A 41 8.30 -6.03 -1.61
C ASP A 41 6.89 -5.54 -1.97
N TYR A 42 6.13 -5.04 -0.98
CA TYR A 42 4.83 -4.41 -1.20
C TYR A 42 4.92 -3.10 -1.98
N PHE A 43 5.88 -2.24 -1.63
CA PHE A 43 6.09 -1.00 -2.36
C PHE A 43 6.56 -1.26 -3.79
N GLU A 44 7.40 -2.26 -4.06
CA GLU A 44 7.94 -2.54 -5.38
C GLU A 44 6.98 -3.33 -6.29
N SER A 45 5.94 -3.92 -5.73
CA SER A 45 4.88 -4.60 -6.47
C SER A 45 4.34 -3.77 -7.64
N SER A 46 4.09 -4.45 -8.76
CA SER A 46 3.53 -3.87 -9.99
C SER A 46 2.07 -3.44 -9.84
N SER A 47 1.39 -3.93 -8.80
CA SER A 47 0.00 -3.58 -8.49
C SER A 47 -0.12 -2.42 -7.50
N ALA A 48 0.98 -2.04 -6.84
CA ALA A 48 1.02 -1.04 -5.79
C ALA A 48 1.15 0.39 -6.32
N LYS A 49 0.49 1.34 -5.66
CA LYS A 49 0.59 2.78 -5.92
C LYS A 49 0.83 3.51 -4.61
N LEU A 50 1.80 4.41 -4.61
CA LEU A 50 2.11 5.34 -3.51
C LEU A 50 1.85 6.76 -4.02
N LYS A 51 1.11 7.55 -3.24
CA LYS A 51 0.82 8.97 -3.44
C LYS A 51 1.36 9.71 -2.23
N THR A 52 2.55 10.27 -2.34
CA THR A 52 3.22 10.93 -1.20
C THR A 52 2.51 12.21 -0.79
N GLU A 53 1.78 12.84 -1.72
CA GLU A 53 0.94 14.02 -1.48
C GLU A 53 -0.24 13.75 -0.53
N ASN A 54 -0.62 12.48 -0.34
CA ASN A 54 -1.73 12.07 0.52
C ASN A 54 -1.25 11.55 1.90
N ILE A 55 0.05 11.62 2.19
CA ILE A 55 0.59 11.25 3.49
C ILE A 55 0.38 12.43 4.44
N ASP A 56 -0.36 12.20 5.52
CA ASP A 56 -0.40 13.13 6.64
C ASP A 56 0.91 12.99 7.43
N ARG A 57 1.79 13.99 7.30
CA ARG A 57 3.13 13.96 7.90
C ARG A 57 3.09 14.04 9.42
N GLU A 58 2.14 14.78 9.99
CA GLU A 58 2.01 14.92 11.44
C GLU A 58 1.57 13.59 12.06
N VAL A 59 0.55 12.95 11.46
CA VAL A 59 0.08 11.64 11.90
C VAL A 59 1.17 10.57 11.73
N LEU A 60 1.93 10.62 10.64
CA LEU A 60 3.04 9.70 10.37
C LEU A 60 4.19 9.86 11.39
N GLU A 61 4.64 11.09 11.63
CA GLU A 61 5.75 11.39 12.55
C GLU A 61 5.41 10.91 13.96
N ASN A 62 4.23 11.30 14.45
CA ASN A 62 3.72 10.86 15.74
C ASN A 62 3.61 9.31 15.82
N ALA A 63 3.40 8.60 14.70
CA ALA A 63 3.20 7.14 14.70
C ALA A 63 4.53 6.40 14.72
N ILE A 64 5.57 7.01 14.15
CA ILE A 64 6.95 6.52 14.20
C ILE A 64 7.51 6.73 15.61
N ASP A 65 7.32 7.93 16.18
CA ASP A 65 7.89 8.32 17.47
C ASP A 65 7.08 7.81 18.68
N GLY A 66 5.76 7.72 18.53
CA GLY A 66 4.81 7.50 19.62
C GLY A 66 4.51 6.04 19.98
N LYS A 67 5.28 5.07 19.47
CA LYS A 67 4.98 3.63 19.66
C LYS A 67 4.84 3.20 21.12
N GLU A 68 5.44 3.92 22.07
CA GLU A 68 5.41 3.59 23.50
C GLU A 68 4.50 4.51 24.34
N ASN A 69 3.84 5.49 23.73
CA ASN A 69 3.00 6.45 24.44
C ASN A 69 1.51 6.09 24.35
N PHE A 70 0.93 5.69 25.49
CA PHE A 70 -0.48 5.27 25.59
C PHE A 70 -1.48 6.33 25.11
N LEU A 71 -1.26 7.62 25.42
CA LEU A 71 -2.18 8.69 25.02
C LEU A 71 -2.23 8.87 23.51
N GLN A 72 -1.06 8.80 22.87
CA GLN A 72 -0.97 8.86 21.41
C GLN A 72 -1.64 7.64 20.78
N GLN A 73 -1.45 6.43 21.32
CA GLN A 73 -2.15 5.23 20.84
C GLN A 73 -3.69 5.36 20.88
N GLU A 74 -4.24 5.99 21.92
CA GLU A 74 -5.68 6.24 22.00
C GLU A 74 -6.16 7.21 20.91
N GLU A 75 -5.41 8.28 20.66
CA GLU A 75 -5.70 9.23 19.57
C GLU A 75 -5.66 8.55 18.20
N TYR A 76 -4.67 7.69 17.96
CA TYR A 76 -4.59 6.87 16.74
C TYR A 76 -5.81 5.98 16.56
N PHE A 77 -6.23 5.29 17.62
CA PHE A 77 -7.40 4.43 17.56
C PHE A 77 -8.68 5.21 17.23
N ARG A 78 -8.84 6.41 17.82
CA ARG A 78 -9.99 7.30 17.52
C ARG A 78 -9.95 7.81 16.08
N LEU A 79 -8.77 8.17 15.58
CA LEU A 79 -8.58 8.61 14.20
C LEU A 79 -8.93 7.49 13.22
N GLN A 80 -8.37 6.30 13.43
CA GLN A 80 -8.62 5.13 12.59
C GLN A 80 -10.11 4.76 12.57
N ASN A 81 -10.78 4.74 13.72
CA ASN A 81 -12.21 4.48 13.78
C ASN A 81 -13.03 5.54 13.04
N SER A 82 -12.65 6.82 13.15
CA SER A 82 -13.36 7.90 12.43
C SER A 82 -13.26 7.73 10.91
N ILE A 83 -12.06 7.40 10.42
CA ILE A 83 -11.80 7.16 9.00
C ILE A 83 -12.53 5.89 8.52
N GLN A 84 -12.49 4.80 9.29
CA GLN A 84 -13.20 3.55 8.99
C GLN A 84 -14.72 3.78 8.91
N ASN A 85 -15.31 4.41 9.93
CA ASN A 85 -16.74 4.72 9.96
C ASN A 85 -17.17 5.60 8.77
N LEU A 86 -16.32 6.56 8.39
CA LEU A 86 -16.58 7.40 7.22
C LEU A 86 -16.54 6.59 5.92
N ALA A 87 -15.55 5.71 5.76
CA ALA A 87 -15.44 4.84 4.59
C ALA A 87 -16.67 3.93 4.44
N GLU A 88 -17.11 3.32 5.55
CA GLU A 88 -18.32 2.49 5.62
C GLU A 88 -19.59 3.29 5.30
N SER A 89 -19.71 4.50 5.84
CA SER A 89 -20.85 5.37 5.56
C SER A 89 -20.93 5.80 4.10
N GLN A 90 -19.79 6.06 3.46
CA GLN A 90 -19.75 6.52 2.07
C GLN A 90 -19.86 5.36 1.06
N ASN A 91 -19.41 4.17 1.42
CA ASN A 91 -19.25 3.03 0.51
C ASN A 91 -19.68 1.68 1.11
N PRO A 92 -20.88 1.55 1.71
CA PRO A 92 -21.23 0.42 2.58
C PRO A 92 -21.15 -0.96 1.89
N GLU A 93 -21.52 -1.06 0.61
CA GLU A 93 -21.47 -2.33 -0.15
C GLU A 93 -20.07 -2.69 -0.68
N HIS A 94 -19.11 -1.79 -0.52
CA HIS A 94 -17.76 -1.93 -1.05
C HIS A 94 -16.72 -2.14 0.04
N ILE A 95 -17.04 -1.91 1.31
CA ILE A 95 -16.09 -2.17 2.40
C ILE A 95 -16.06 -3.67 2.71
N CYS A 96 -14.85 -4.21 2.79
CA CYS A 96 -14.57 -5.57 3.23
C CYS A 96 -13.70 -5.55 4.49
N ASP A 97 -13.48 -6.71 5.09
CA ASP A 97 -12.59 -6.82 6.25
C ASP A 97 -11.11 -6.70 5.82
N ALA A 98 -10.42 -5.70 6.36
CA ALA A 98 -9.00 -5.48 6.13
C ALA A 98 -8.10 -6.52 6.82
N ALA A 99 -8.60 -7.20 7.86
CA ALA A 99 -7.92 -8.32 8.50
C ALA A 99 -8.04 -9.62 7.69
N GLU A 100 -8.98 -9.72 6.75
CA GLU A 100 -9.16 -10.92 5.91
C GLU A 100 -8.48 -10.79 4.53
N PHE A 101 -8.42 -9.58 3.96
CA PHE A 101 -7.84 -9.39 2.64
C PHE A 101 -6.31 -9.36 2.66
N ALA A 102 -5.69 -10.37 2.05
CA ALA A 102 -4.23 -10.46 1.90
C ALA A 102 -3.81 -10.36 0.40
N PRO A 103 -3.32 -9.21 -0.07
CA PRO A 103 -2.92 -9.02 -1.46
C PRO A 103 -1.68 -9.86 -1.80
N THR A 104 -1.79 -10.67 -2.84
CA THR A 104 -0.68 -11.49 -3.34
C THR A 104 0.26 -10.69 -4.25
N ILE A 105 1.54 -10.71 -3.92
CA ILE A 105 2.65 -10.19 -4.75
C ILE A 105 3.53 -11.37 -5.19
N LEU A 106 4.13 -11.30 -6.38
CA LEU A 106 4.88 -12.42 -6.96
C LEU A 106 6.33 -12.49 -6.48
N SER A 107 6.85 -11.41 -5.91
CA SER A 107 8.21 -11.33 -5.39
C SER A 107 8.38 -12.01 -4.03
N ALA A 108 7.29 -12.31 -3.33
CA ALA A 108 7.29 -12.85 -1.98
C ALA A 108 6.59 -14.22 -1.89
N ASP A 109 7.04 -15.06 -0.98
CA ASP A 109 6.44 -16.35 -0.59
C ASP A 109 5.54 -16.26 0.65
N TYR A 110 5.40 -15.06 1.20
CA TYR A 110 4.53 -14.74 2.33
C TYR A 110 3.36 -13.83 1.91
N GLN A 111 2.35 -13.74 2.77
CA GLN A 111 1.21 -12.83 2.58
C GLN A 111 0.86 -12.19 3.92
N TYR A 112 0.84 -10.87 3.93
CA TYR A 112 0.29 -10.05 5.01
C TYR A 112 -1.08 -9.52 4.60
N THR A 113 -1.94 -9.38 5.58
CA THR A 113 -3.27 -8.78 5.48
C THR A 113 -3.16 -7.28 5.23
N CYS A 114 -4.25 -6.65 4.76
CA CYS A 114 -4.27 -5.21 4.57
C CYS A 114 -4.00 -4.45 5.87
N LEU A 115 -4.54 -4.96 6.99
CA LEU A 115 -4.27 -4.47 8.33
C LEU A 115 -2.76 -4.45 8.63
N GLU A 116 -2.08 -5.58 8.49
CA GLU A 116 -0.65 -5.71 8.78
C GLU A 116 0.22 -4.86 7.86
N ILE A 117 -0.15 -4.78 6.58
CA ILE A 117 0.55 -3.95 5.59
C ILE A 117 0.44 -2.48 5.97
N CYS A 118 -0.75 -1.96 6.25
CA CYS A 118 -0.89 -0.54 6.58
C CYS A 118 -0.22 -0.22 7.92
N GLN A 119 -0.38 -1.06 8.95
CA GLN A 119 0.26 -0.84 10.25
C GLN A 119 1.79 -0.82 10.17
N SER A 120 2.39 -1.68 9.34
CA SER A 120 3.84 -1.83 9.28
C SER A 120 4.50 -0.96 8.22
N CYS A 121 3.81 -0.74 7.10
CA CYS A 121 4.37 -0.11 5.92
C CYS A 121 3.86 1.31 5.68
N MET A 122 2.78 1.72 6.34
CA MET A 122 2.23 3.08 6.32
C MET A 122 1.84 3.51 7.74
N PRO A 123 2.81 3.74 8.65
CA PRO A 123 2.53 3.95 10.08
C PRO A 123 1.52 5.07 10.34
N GLY A 124 0.57 4.82 11.23
CA GLY A 124 -0.49 5.78 11.58
C GLY A 124 -1.66 5.84 10.60
N SER A 125 -1.54 5.22 9.42
CA SER A 125 -2.65 5.15 8.45
C SER A 125 -3.76 4.21 8.93
N THR A 126 -4.96 4.41 8.38
CA THR A 126 -6.11 3.51 8.55
C THR A 126 -6.15 2.51 7.40
N PRO A 127 -6.22 1.20 7.69
CA PRO A 127 -6.41 0.17 6.69
C PRO A 127 -7.87 0.09 6.24
N ILE A 128 -8.12 0.28 4.95
CA ILE A 128 -9.42 0.08 4.33
C ILE A 128 -9.31 -1.03 3.29
N CYS A 129 -10.09 -2.09 3.42
CA CYS A 129 -10.33 -3.03 2.33
C CYS A 129 -11.50 -2.53 1.49
N TYR A 130 -11.23 -2.27 0.21
CA TYR A 130 -12.23 -1.78 -0.73
C TYR A 130 -12.42 -2.73 -1.91
N GLN A 131 -13.64 -3.20 -2.09
CA GLN A 131 -14.07 -4.05 -3.17
C GLN A 131 -14.59 -3.20 -4.34
N ARG A 132 -13.81 -3.09 -5.43
CA ARG A 132 -14.18 -2.27 -6.60
C ARG A 132 -15.49 -2.66 -7.27
N SER A 133 -15.90 -3.91 -7.09
CA SER A 133 -17.17 -4.41 -7.60
C SER A 133 -17.76 -5.42 -6.62
N PRO A 134 -18.91 -5.12 -6.00
CA PRO A 134 -19.60 -6.04 -5.08
C PRO A 134 -19.90 -7.41 -5.72
N ARG A 135 -19.98 -7.46 -7.06
CA ARG A 135 -20.25 -8.67 -7.84
C ARG A 135 -19.11 -9.69 -7.86
N TYR A 136 -17.87 -9.30 -7.53
CA TYR A 136 -16.68 -10.17 -7.61
C TYR A 136 -15.87 -10.15 -6.30
N PRO A 137 -16.41 -10.72 -5.20
CA PRO A 137 -15.68 -10.84 -3.94
C PRO A 137 -14.38 -11.63 -4.14
N GLY A 138 -13.30 -11.24 -3.45
CA GLY A 138 -11.99 -11.88 -3.54
C GLY A 138 -11.12 -11.50 -4.74
N LEU A 139 -11.69 -11.08 -5.87
CA LEU A 139 -10.92 -10.76 -7.09
C LEU A 139 -10.72 -9.26 -7.31
N ALA A 140 -11.67 -8.44 -6.87
CA ALA A 140 -11.71 -7.01 -7.11
C ALA A 140 -11.39 -6.16 -5.86
N GLN A 141 -10.79 -6.77 -4.84
CA GLN A 141 -10.40 -6.11 -3.60
C GLN A 141 -9.08 -5.33 -3.75
N VAL A 142 -9.00 -4.23 -3.01
CA VAL A 142 -7.85 -3.34 -2.93
C VAL A 142 -7.64 -2.99 -1.47
N CYS A 143 -6.42 -3.16 -0.99
CA CYS A 143 -5.99 -2.62 0.28
C CYS A 143 -5.62 -1.16 0.09
N LEU A 144 -6.17 -0.28 0.93
CA LEU A 144 -5.94 1.15 0.92
C LEU A 144 -5.43 1.56 2.31
N CYS A 145 -4.31 2.28 2.36
CA CYS A 145 -3.82 2.88 3.59
C CYS A 145 -4.01 4.39 3.49
N THR A 146 -4.84 4.95 4.37
CA THR A 146 -5.28 6.35 4.25
C THR A 146 -5.18 7.11 5.56
N TYR A 147 -4.94 8.41 5.47
CA TYR A 147 -4.98 9.35 6.59
C TYR A 147 -6.16 10.32 6.46
N ASP A 148 -6.94 10.20 5.39
CA ASP A 148 -7.90 11.23 4.98
C ASP A 148 -9.25 11.09 5.71
N LEU A 149 -9.65 12.16 6.40
CA LEU A 149 -10.89 12.28 7.17
C LEU A 149 -12.10 12.77 6.37
N GLN A 150 -12.01 12.84 5.04
CA GLN A 150 -13.08 13.33 4.17
C GLN A 150 -13.40 12.35 3.02
N LYS A 151 -12.37 11.80 2.39
CA LYS A 151 -12.42 10.93 1.21
C LYS A 151 -11.44 9.76 1.35
N PRO A 152 -11.66 8.87 2.35
CA PRO A 152 -10.71 7.84 2.72
C PRO A 152 -10.33 6.89 1.59
N VAL A 153 -11.27 6.60 0.68
CA VAL A 153 -11.07 5.68 -0.45
C VAL A 153 -10.30 6.35 -1.59
N GLU A 154 -10.67 7.57 -1.97
CA GLU A 154 -10.09 8.30 -3.10
C GLU A 154 -8.68 8.83 -2.80
N ASN A 155 -8.49 9.28 -1.55
CA ASN A 155 -7.28 9.93 -1.09
C ASN A 155 -6.34 9.00 -0.31
N ALA A 156 -6.47 7.68 -0.47
CA ALA A 156 -5.51 6.74 0.09
C ALA A 156 -4.06 7.08 -0.35
N ALA A 157 -3.15 7.11 0.62
CA ALA A 157 -1.72 7.37 0.42
C ALA A 157 -1.02 6.17 -0.22
N PHE A 158 -1.44 4.97 0.16
CA PHE A 158 -0.96 3.74 -0.46
C PHE A 158 -2.13 2.86 -0.88
N SER A 159 -1.97 2.16 -1.99
CA SER A 159 -2.94 1.16 -2.43
C SER A 159 -2.25 -0.03 -3.05
N ILE A 160 -2.78 -1.23 -2.80
CA ILE A 160 -2.31 -2.46 -3.44
C ILE A 160 -3.47 -3.43 -3.66
N ARG A 161 -3.38 -4.20 -4.74
CA ARG A 161 -4.29 -5.31 -5.08
C ARG A 161 -3.45 -6.54 -5.42
N HIS A 162 -4.06 -7.71 -5.60
CA HIS A 162 -3.34 -8.86 -6.16
C HIS A 162 -2.64 -8.49 -7.48
N GLU A 163 -1.41 -8.97 -7.68
CA GLU A 163 -0.72 -8.80 -8.94
C GLU A 163 -1.42 -9.55 -10.09
N LYS A 164 -1.52 -8.91 -11.26
CA LYS A 164 -2.33 -9.40 -12.40
C LYS A 164 -1.98 -10.84 -12.84
N ARG A 165 -0.72 -11.27 -12.70
CA ARG A 165 -0.28 -12.62 -13.11
C ARG A 165 -0.76 -13.72 -12.16
N VAL A 166 -1.27 -13.37 -10.97
CA VAL A 166 -1.88 -14.33 -10.04
C VAL A 166 -3.24 -14.80 -10.58
N PHE A 167 -4.03 -13.90 -11.16
CA PHE A 167 -5.34 -14.23 -11.73
C PHE A 167 -5.26 -15.06 -13.02
N SER A 168 -4.17 -14.98 -13.79
CA SER A 168 -4.03 -15.73 -15.04
C SER A 168 -3.78 -17.22 -14.85
N ARG A 169 -3.38 -17.68 -13.65
CA ARG A 169 -3.07 -19.09 -13.38
C ARG A 169 -4.26 -19.92 -12.90
N LYS A 170 -5.38 -19.30 -12.50
CA LYS A 170 -6.51 -20.00 -11.84
C LYS A 170 -7.85 -19.94 -12.57
N ILE A 171 -7.89 -19.57 -13.84
CA ILE A 171 -9.08 -19.80 -14.69
C ILE A 171 -8.81 -21.01 -15.59
N ARG A 172 -8.67 -22.19 -14.98
CA ARG A 172 -9.09 -23.42 -15.68
C ARG A 172 -10.56 -23.55 -15.36
N ARG A 173 -11.41 -23.23 -16.35
CA ARG A 173 -12.82 -23.61 -16.33
C ARG A 173 -12.85 -25.14 -16.16
N THR A 174 -13.26 -25.61 -14.99
CA THR A 174 -13.84 -26.94 -14.82
C THR A 174 -15.29 -26.90 -15.23
#